data_AF-A0A6N1MTM1-F1
#
_entry.id   AF-A0A6N1MTM1-F1
#
_cell.length_a   1.000
_cell.length_b   1.000
_cell.length_c   1.000
_cell.angle_alpha   90.00
_cell.angle_beta   90.00
_cell.angle_gamma   90.00
#
_symmetry.space_group_name_H-M   'P 1'
#
loop_
_entity.id
_entity.type
_entity.pdbx_description
1 polymer ?
#
loop_
_entity_poly.entity_id
_entity_poly.type
_entity_poly.pdbx_seq_one_letter_code
_entity_poly.pdbx_strand_id
1 'polypeptide(L)'
;MLNYVERLEQTLVEEFYRLYDHYQDDQIYACSLVFDEFLLLDDLAISTERSIFKDPENPQQYLAEQDRWNVRKWRYRAHALPDSGLIPFKTLLADYFKTQHSFGHPVLAQQKQLHATHLDLLLESFKQAKHRLSEAYGLDLDGILFFMSLPTQVEFECQSAQTLNPEHIHLQKFLASRQTTHLPAMQKRLKLSQNDKDILIDLEQMLVMEPYDYLQVAQDAYLLTLESYFVDSNIYIQKLIQHIAAMASEPDGSCALSREDIQQRLQQFSTHPPISPDVP
;
A
#
# COMPACT_ATOMS: atom_id res chain seq x y z
N MET A 1 19.55 5.39 12.89
CA MET A 1 19.05 5.33 11.50
C MET A 1 20.05 4.59 10.60
N LEU A 2 21.33 5.01 10.49
CA LEU A 2 22.36 4.31 9.66
C LEU A 2 22.49 2.80 9.94
N ASN A 3 22.65 2.38 11.20
CA ASN A 3 22.77 0.95 11.54
C ASN A 3 21.55 0.10 11.15
N TYR A 4 20.37 0.69 10.99
CA TYR A 4 19.16 -0.04 10.57
C TYR A 4 19.09 -0.16 9.05
N VAL A 5 19.55 0.86 8.32
CA VAL A 5 19.62 0.88 6.84
C VAL A 5 20.67 -0.10 6.34
N GLU A 6 21.87 -0.09 6.92
CA GLU A 6 22.92 -1.05 6.57
C GLU A 6 22.50 -2.50 6.85
N ARG A 7 21.80 -2.72 7.96
CA ARG A 7 21.28 -4.05 8.31
C ARG A 7 20.14 -4.49 7.39
N LEU A 8 19.27 -3.57 6.96
CA LEU A 8 18.23 -3.84 5.95
C LEU A 8 18.87 -4.24 4.63
N GLU A 9 19.82 -3.43 4.15
CA GLU A 9 20.53 -3.69 2.90
C GLU A 9 21.19 -5.08 2.92
N GLN A 10 21.91 -5.41 3.99
CA GLN A 10 22.52 -6.73 4.15
C GLN A 10 21.47 -7.86 4.18
N THR A 11 20.35 -7.67 4.88
CA THR A 11 19.27 -8.65 4.91
C THR A 11 18.69 -8.86 3.50
N LEU A 12 18.45 -7.79 2.74
CA LEU A 12 17.94 -7.88 1.37
C LEU A 12 18.90 -8.62 0.43
N VAL A 13 20.20 -8.37 0.56
CA VAL A 13 21.25 -9.08 -0.18
C VAL A 13 21.22 -10.57 0.13
N GLU A 14 21.23 -10.95 1.41
CA GLU A 14 21.25 -12.36 1.84
C GLU A 14 19.97 -13.12 1.47
N GLU A 15 18.81 -12.47 1.54
CA GLU A 15 17.52 -13.06 1.18
C GLU A 15 17.37 -13.23 -0.32
N PHE A 16 17.72 -12.19 -1.10
CA PHE A 16 17.68 -12.30 -2.55
C PHE A 16 18.66 -13.36 -3.03
N TYR A 17 19.89 -13.38 -2.51
CA TYR A 17 20.90 -14.35 -2.93
C TYR A 17 20.43 -15.79 -2.70
N ARG A 18 19.79 -16.08 -1.56
CA ARG A 18 19.22 -17.41 -1.28
C ARG A 18 18.11 -17.78 -2.26
N LEU A 19 17.22 -16.84 -2.58
CA LEU A 19 16.19 -17.06 -3.60
C LEU A 19 16.81 -17.26 -4.99
N TYR A 20 17.84 -16.48 -5.32
CA TYR A 20 18.54 -16.60 -6.59
C TYR A 20 19.22 -17.96 -6.73
N ASP A 21 20.01 -18.38 -5.74
CA ASP A 21 20.72 -19.65 -5.75
C ASP A 21 19.77 -20.84 -5.94
N HIS A 22 18.60 -20.79 -5.29
CA HIS A 22 17.60 -21.85 -5.36
C HIS A 22 16.81 -21.88 -6.67
N TYR A 23 16.55 -20.73 -7.29
CA TYR A 23 15.61 -20.61 -8.42
C TYR A 23 16.24 -20.06 -9.72
N GLN A 24 17.57 -19.86 -9.79
CA GLN A 24 18.25 -19.35 -10.99
C GLN A 24 17.96 -20.18 -12.25
N ASP A 25 17.92 -21.51 -12.12
CA ASP A 25 17.64 -22.43 -13.23
C ASP A 25 16.22 -22.29 -13.79
N ASP A 26 15.30 -21.74 -12.99
CA ASP A 26 13.90 -21.54 -13.37
C ASP A 26 13.67 -20.22 -14.14
N GLN A 27 14.74 -19.46 -14.39
CA GLN A 27 14.75 -18.15 -15.06
C GLN A 27 13.89 -17.12 -14.31
N ILE A 28 14.47 -16.55 -13.26
CA ILE A 28 13.86 -15.46 -12.50
C ILE A 28 13.68 -14.25 -13.43
N TYR A 29 12.45 -13.73 -13.54
CA TYR A 29 12.17 -12.54 -14.36
C TYR A 29 11.78 -11.32 -13.52
N ALA A 30 11.41 -11.52 -12.25
CA ALA A 30 11.04 -10.43 -11.36
C ALA A 30 11.35 -10.73 -9.89
N CYS A 31 11.67 -9.67 -9.15
CA CYS A 31 11.83 -9.62 -7.72
C CYS A 31 11.06 -8.42 -7.16
N SER A 32 10.29 -8.63 -6.10
CA SER A 32 9.50 -7.58 -5.48
C SER A 32 9.68 -7.52 -3.98
N LEU A 33 9.90 -6.30 -3.48
CA LEU A 33 9.78 -5.98 -2.06
C LEU A 33 8.30 -5.76 -1.76
N VAL A 34 7.70 -6.66 -0.99
CA VAL A 34 6.25 -6.74 -0.80
C VAL A 34 5.85 -5.99 0.46
N PHE A 35 4.87 -5.09 0.33
CA PHE A 35 4.26 -4.39 1.46
C PHE A 35 2.84 -4.90 1.69
N ASP A 36 2.43 -4.91 2.95
CA ASP A 36 1.06 -5.19 3.33
C ASP A 36 0.15 -3.97 3.12
N GLU A 37 -1.14 -4.12 3.47
CA GLU A 37 -2.14 -3.06 3.33
C GLU A 37 -1.90 -1.87 4.28
N PHE A 38 -0.99 -2.03 5.25
CA PHE A 38 -0.57 -1.00 6.21
C PHE A 38 0.79 -0.39 5.85
N LEU A 39 1.32 -0.67 4.65
CA LEU A 39 2.64 -0.22 4.19
C LEU A 39 3.81 -0.71 5.06
N LEU A 40 3.61 -1.81 5.78
CA LEU A 40 4.68 -2.50 6.48
C LEU A 40 5.35 -3.47 5.51
N LEU A 41 6.68 -3.55 5.63
CA LEU A 41 7.46 -4.53 4.87
C LEU A 41 7.00 -5.93 5.25
N ASP A 42 6.42 -6.65 4.28
CA ASP A 42 5.90 -8.00 4.47
C ASP A 42 6.89 -9.06 3.99
N ASP A 43 7.49 -8.90 2.81
CA ASP A 43 8.29 -9.99 2.27
C ASP A 43 9.22 -9.57 1.15
N LEU A 44 10.09 -10.48 0.74
CA LEU A 44 10.78 -10.43 -0.53
C LEU A 44 10.31 -11.62 -1.36
N ALA A 45 9.70 -11.34 -2.51
CA ALA A 45 9.13 -12.36 -3.38
C ALA A 45 9.80 -12.33 -4.76
N ILE A 46 9.90 -13.49 -5.41
CA ILE A 46 10.36 -13.60 -6.80
C ILE A 46 9.35 -14.34 -7.66
N SER A 47 9.48 -14.19 -8.97
CA SER A 47 8.73 -14.95 -9.96
C SER A 47 9.63 -15.41 -11.10
N THR A 48 9.34 -16.60 -11.63
CA THR A 48 10.18 -17.30 -12.60
C THR A 48 9.38 -17.68 -13.85
N GLU A 49 10.03 -17.82 -15.00
CA GLU A 49 9.34 -18.21 -16.24
C GLU A 49 8.73 -19.62 -16.12
N ARG A 50 9.33 -20.48 -15.30
CA ARG A 50 8.78 -21.81 -14.96
C ARG A 50 7.53 -21.74 -14.08
N SER A 51 7.26 -20.63 -13.40
CA SER A 51 6.04 -20.49 -12.59
C SER A 51 4.78 -20.30 -13.45
N ILE A 52 4.94 -19.96 -14.72
CA ILE A 52 3.87 -19.60 -15.63
C ILE A 52 3.28 -20.85 -16.29
N PHE A 53 1.95 -20.96 -16.30
CA PHE A 53 1.24 -22.07 -16.92
C PHE A 53 1.58 -22.23 -18.41
N LYS A 54 2.19 -23.37 -18.72
CA LYS A 54 2.45 -23.89 -20.08
C LYS A 54 1.99 -25.34 -20.22
N ASP A 55 2.05 -26.12 -19.14
CA ASP A 55 1.73 -27.54 -19.03
C ASP A 55 0.95 -27.79 -17.71
N PRO A 56 -0.30 -28.30 -17.77
CA PRO A 56 -1.15 -28.50 -16.60
C PRO A 56 -0.65 -29.57 -15.62
N GLU A 57 0.32 -30.42 -15.99
CA GLU A 57 0.82 -31.49 -15.11
C GLU A 57 2.01 -31.05 -14.25
N ASN A 58 2.58 -29.86 -14.47
CA ASN A 58 3.73 -29.38 -13.71
C ASN A 58 3.31 -28.61 -12.44
N PRO A 59 3.55 -29.12 -11.23
CA PRO A 59 3.11 -28.48 -9.98
C PRO A 59 3.82 -27.15 -9.68
N GLN A 60 4.97 -26.88 -10.34
CA GLN A 60 5.70 -25.63 -10.22
C GLN A 60 5.11 -24.53 -11.10
N GLN A 61 4.24 -24.87 -12.05
CA GLN A 61 3.49 -23.91 -12.86
C GLN A 61 2.15 -23.64 -12.16
N TYR A 62 1.98 -22.41 -11.68
CA TYR A 62 0.81 -22.02 -10.89
C TYR A 62 0.26 -20.64 -11.23
N LEU A 63 0.96 -19.89 -12.07
CA LEU A 63 0.64 -18.51 -12.39
C LEU A 63 0.12 -18.41 -13.83
N ALA A 64 -1.07 -17.85 -14.03
CA ALA A 64 -1.54 -17.54 -15.38
C ALA A 64 -0.73 -16.38 -15.95
N GLU A 65 -0.54 -16.34 -17.28
CA GLU A 65 0.22 -15.26 -17.94
C GLU A 65 -0.36 -13.87 -17.65
N GLN A 66 -1.69 -13.76 -17.57
CA GLN A 66 -2.39 -12.51 -17.18
C GLN A 66 -2.10 -12.06 -15.74
N ASP A 67 -1.69 -12.99 -14.87
CA ASP A 67 -1.36 -12.75 -13.48
C ASP A 67 0.15 -12.60 -13.24
N ARG A 68 0.96 -12.53 -14.31
CA ARG A 68 2.43 -12.41 -14.25
C ARG A 68 2.90 -11.37 -13.22
N TRP A 69 2.26 -10.20 -13.20
CA TRP A 69 2.61 -9.07 -12.32
C TRP A 69 1.79 -8.99 -11.02
N ASN A 70 1.00 -10.03 -10.71
CA ASN A 70 0.21 -10.10 -9.49
C ASN A 70 1.02 -10.75 -8.36
N VAL A 71 1.77 -9.92 -7.64
CA VAL A 71 2.68 -10.35 -6.56
C VAL A 71 1.99 -11.17 -5.47
N ARG A 72 0.70 -10.92 -5.18
CA ARG A 72 -0.07 -11.70 -4.21
C ARG A 72 -0.19 -13.18 -4.59
N LYS A 73 -0.08 -13.51 -5.87
CA LYS A 73 -0.15 -14.89 -6.38
C LYS A 73 1.21 -15.58 -6.43
N TRP A 74 2.31 -14.85 -6.24
CA TRP A 74 3.67 -15.42 -6.28
C TRP A 74 3.93 -16.26 -5.03
N ARG A 75 4.42 -17.49 -5.24
CA ARG A 75 4.68 -18.48 -4.18
C ARG A 75 6.09 -18.44 -3.63
N TYR A 76 7.06 -17.99 -4.42
CA TYR A 76 8.47 -18.01 -4.04
C TYR A 76 8.81 -16.76 -3.23
N ARG A 77 9.07 -16.97 -1.94
CA ARG A 77 9.12 -15.93 -0.91
C ARG A 77 10.24 -16.22 0.07
N ALA A 78 10.94 -15.18 0.49
CA ALA A 78 12.05 -15.26 1.44
C ALA A 78 11.63 -15.89 2.77
N HIS A 79 10.44 -15.53 3.28
CA HIS A 79 9.94 -16.11 4.54
C HIS A 79 9.71 -17.64 4.50
N ALA A 80 9.60 -18.23 3.30
CA ALA A 80 9.32 -19.66 3.14
C ALA A 80 10.59 -20.51 3.30
N LEU A 81 11.76 -19.87 3.29
CA LEU A 81 13.04 -20.51 3.57
C LEU A 81 13.29 -20.54 5.09
N PRO A 82 13.82 -21.65 5.64
CA PRO A 82 14.28 -21.67 7.01
C PRO A 82 15.36 -20.58 7.22
N ASP A 83 15.33 -19.92 8.37
CA ASP A 83 16.24 -18.82 8.77
C ASP A 83 16.09 -17.49 8.00
N SER A 84 14.86 -17.08 7.65
CA SER A 84 14.65 -15.74 7.09
C SER A 84 14.96 -14.62 8.11
N GLY A 85 15.92 -13.76 7.77
CA GLY A 85 16.32 -12.57 8.51
C GLY A 85 15.31 -11.42 8.41
N LEU A 86 14.33 -11.51 7.49
CA LEU A 86 13.24 -10.54 7.38
C LEU A 86 12.30 -10.56 8.58
N ILE A 87 12.08 -11.71 9.21
CA ILE A 87 11.16 -11.84 10.36
C ILE A 87 11.67 -11.05 11.60
N PRO A 88 12.95 -11.21 12.03
CA PRO A 88 13.54 -10.34 13.05
C PRO A 88 13.51 -8.86 12.66
N PHE A 89 13.69 -8.54 11.37
CA PHE A 89 13.71 -7.17 10.89
C PHE A 89 12.34 -6.50 10.92
N LYS A 90 11.25 -7.22 10.57
CA LYS A 90 9.87 -6.73 10.76
C LYS A 90 9.62 -6.29 12.19
N THR A 91 10.11 -7.08 13.15
CA THR A 91 9.97 -6.79 14.58
C THR A 91 10.77 -5.55 14.98
N LEU A 92 12.00 -5.41 14.48
CA LEU A 92 12.85 -4.22 14.70
C LEU A 92 12.23 -2.95 14.11
N LEU A 93 11.65 -3.01 12.90
CA LEU A 93 10.92 -1.88 12.32
C LEU A 93 9.67 -1.54 13.13
N ALA A 94 8.87 -2.54 13.50
CA ALA A 94 7.68 -2.32 14.32
C ALA A 94 8.00 -1.65 15.65
N ASP A 95 9.10 -2.04 16.31
CA ASP A 95 9.54 -1.42 17.56
C ASP A 95 10.10 -0.01 17.35
N TYR A 96 10.82 0.24 16.25
CA TYR A 96 11.21 1.60 15.85
C TYR A 96 9.97 2.49 15.66
N PHE A 97 8.94 2.01 14.95
CA PHE A 97 7.69 2.74 14.77
C PHE A 97 6.98 2.99 16.10
N LYS A 98 6.89 2.01 16.99
CA LYS A 98 6.33 2.23 18.34
C LYS A 98 7.06 3.31 19.12
N THR A 99 8.40 3.37 19.03
CA THR A 99 9.20 4.40 19.71
C THR A 99 9.06 5.79 19.11
N GLN A 100 8.74 5.91 17.82
CA GLN A 100 8.45 7.19 17.17
C GLN A 100 6.97 7.62 17.29
N HIS A 101 6.07 6.68 17.61
CA HIS A 101 4.63 6.90 17.70
C HIS A 101 4.08 6.92 19.14
N SER A 102 4.93 7.19 20.14
CA SER A 102 4.43 7.51 21.49
C SER A 102 3.56 8.78 21.43
N PHE A 103 2.26 8.59 21.66
CA PHE A 103 1.17 9.58 21.53
C PHE A 103 1.47 10.93 22.23
N GLY A 104 1.27 12.04 21.50
CA GLY A 104 1.22 13.39 22.08
C GLY A 104 1.94 14.54 21.33
N HIS A 105 2.55 14.31 20.16
CA HIS A 105 3.31 15.35 19.43
C HIS A 105 2.63 15.74 18.09
N PRO A 106 2.80 16.99 17.59
CA PRO A 106 2.12 17.57 16.42
C PRO A 106 2.68 17.04 15.09
N VAL A 107 2.76 15.71 14.97
CA VAL A 107 3.42 14.98 13.88
C VAL A 107 2.41 14.49 12.83
N LEU A 108 1.10 14.58 13.08
CA LEU A 108 0.07 14.18 12.11
C LEU A 108 0.17 14.96 10.79
N ALA A 109 0.58 16.24 10.82
CA ALA A 109 0.88 17.02 9.61
C ALA A 109 2.18 16.59 8.90
N GLN A 110 3.16 16.04 9.64
CA GLN A 110 4.42 15.52 9.10
C GLN A 110 4.32 14.09 8.56
N GLN A 111 3.24 13.35 8.84
CA GLN A 111 3.12 11.93 8.45
C GLN A 111 3.18 11.70 6.94
N LYS A 112 2.59 12.58 6.12
CA LYS A 112 2.67 12.45 4.64
C LYS A 112 4.09 12.66 4.12
N GLN A 113 4.82 13.66 4.63
CA GLN A 113 6.21 13.89 4.25
C GLN A 113 7.13 12.78 4.75
N LEU A 114 6.99 12.37 6.02
CA LEU A 114 7.74 11.25 6.60
C LEU A 114 7.49 9.92 5.88
N HIS A 115 6.26 9.66 5.41
CA HIS A 115 5.95 8.47 4.62
C HIS A 115 6.66 8.47 3.26
N ALA A 116 6.62 9.59 2.53
CA ALA A 116 7.36 9.72 1.28
C ALA A 116 8.86 9.49 1.54
N THR A 117 9.43 10.15 2.55
CA THR A 117 10.84 10.01 2.91
C THR A 117 11.22 8.58 3.33
N HIS A 118 10.32 7.84 3.97
CA HIS A 118 10.58 6.45 4.37
C HIS A 118 10.55 5.47 3.19
N LEU A 119 9.55 5.57 2.32
CA LEU A 119 9.50 4.75 1.11
C LEU A 119 10.68 5.05 0.19
N ASP A 120 11.09 6.31 0.09
CA ASP A 120 12.31 6.71 -0.63
C ASP A 120 13.57 6.10 0.01
N LEU A 121 13.67 6.08 1.35
CA LEU A 121 14.78 5.43 2.05
C LEU A 121 14.83 3.92 1.79
N LEU A 122 13.68 3.25 1.79
CA LEU A 122 13.58 1.82 1.48
C LEU A 122 13.93 1.54 0.02
N LEU A 123 13.47 2.40 -0.90
CA LEU A 123 13.80 2.33 -2.32
C LEU A 123 15.31 2.46 -2.55
N GLU A 124 15.95 3.44 -1.90
CA GLU A 124 17.40 3.63 -1.98
C GLU A 124 18.15 2.45 -1.34
N SER A 125 17.67 1.92 -0.22
CA SER A 125 18.25 0.72 0.41
C SER A 125 18.16 -0.49 -0.51
N PHE A 126 17.04 -0.65 -1.23
CA PHE A 126 16.85 -1.75 -2.16
C PHE A 126 17.73 -1.59 -3.41
N LYS A 127 17.90 -0.36 -3.88
CA LYS A 127 18.83 -0.02 -4.96
C LYS A 127 20.28 -0.34 -4.59
N GLN A 128 20.70 0.02 -3.39
CA GLN A 128 22.04 -0.30 -2.87
C GLN A 128 22.24 -1.82 -2.73
N ALA A 129 21.23 -2.54 -2.20
CA ALA A 129 21.26 -3.99 -2.12
C ALA A 129 21.42 -4.65 -3.51
N LYS A 130 20.66 -4.19 -4.52
CA LYS A 130 20.79 -4.65 -5.91
C LYS A 130 22.21 -4.41 -6.46
N HIS A 131 22.78 -3.24 -6.19
CA HIS A 131 24.14 -2.92 -6.64
C HIS A 131 25.17 -3.83 -5.97
N ARG A 132 25.09 -4.02 -4.64
CA ARG A 132 25.96 -4.95 -3.92
C ARG A 132 25.82 -6.40 -4.38
N LEU A 133 24.62 -6.84 -4.74
CA LEU A 133 24.41 -8.18 -5.29
C LEU A 133 25.18 -8.40 -6.59
N SER A 134 25.16 -7.40 -7.48
CA SER A 134 25.92 -7.44 -8.73
C SER A 134 27.43 -7.38 -8.48
N GLU A 135 27.91 -6.50 -7.59
CA GLU A 135 29.34 -6.33 -7.31
C GLU A 135 29.95 -7.50 -6.51
N ALA A 136 29.29 -7.95 -5.45
CA ALA A 136 29.84 -8.93 -4.51
C ALA A 136 29.72 -10.38 -5.01
N TYR A 137 28.64 -10.69 -5.75
CA TYR A 137 28.36 -12.04 -6.23
C TYR A 137 28.48 -12.19 -7.76
N GLY A 138 28.75 -11.11 -8.49
CA GLY A 138 28.92 -11.14 -9.95
C GLY A 138 27.64 -11.50 -10.70
N LEU A 139 26.47 -11.26 -10.12
CA LEU A 139 25.18 -11.62 -10.71
C LEU A 139 24.81 -10.65 -11.84
N ASP A 140 24.38 -11.21 -12.98
CA ASP A 140 23.69 -10.47 -14.03
C ASP A 140 22.22 -10.29 -13.64
N LEU A 141 21.88 -9.07 -13.24
CA LEU A 141 20.55 -8.69 -12.77
C LEU A 141 19.79 -7.84 -13.80
N ASP A 142 20.36 -7.58 -14.98
CA ASP A 142 19.79 -6.64 -15.96
C ASP A 142 18.53 -7.21 -16.64
N GLY A 143 18.39 -8.54 -16.63
CA GLY A 143 17.19 -9.23 -17.09
C GLY A 143 16.05 -9.30 -16.06
N ILE A 144 16.31 -9.01 -14.79
CA ILE A 144 15.36 -9.21 -13.69
C ILE A 144 14.72 -7.87 -13.31
N LEU A 145 13.39 -7.82 -13.30
CA LEU A 145 12.65 -6.63 -12.86
C LEU A 145 12.61 -6.53 -11.32
N PHE A 146 13.19 -5.49 -10.74
CA PHE A 146 13.09 -5.18 -9.30
C PHE A 146 12.07 -4.07 -9.02
N PHE A 147 11.12 -4.25 -8.12
CA PHE A 147 10.18 -3.17 -7.76
C PHE A 147 9.60 -3.34 -6.36
N MET A 148 9.00 -2.28 -5.81
CA MET A 148 8.28 -2.34 -4.55
C MET A 148 6.79 -2.52 -4.85
N SER A 149 6.17 -3.58 -4.32
CA SER A 149 4.73 -3.82 -4.48
C SER A 149 3.95 -3.22 -3.32
N LEU A 150 3.10 -2.26 -3.64
CA LEU A 150 2.24 -1.55 -2.71
C LEU A 150 0.79 -1.70 -3.18
N PRO A 151 -0.07 -2.46 -2.48
CA PRO A 151 -1.43 -2.78 -2.93
C PRO A 151 -2.32 -1.58 -3.27
N THR A 152 -2.03 -0.41 -2.70
CA THR A 152 -2.84 0.80 -2.83
C THR A 152 -2.15 1.93 -3.60
N GLN A 153 -0.92 1.75 -4.08
CA GLN A 153 -0.12 2.82 -4.72
C GLN A 153 0.55 2.34 -6.00
N VAL A 154 -0.25 2.17 -7.06
CA VAL A 154 0.22 1.67 -8.36
C VAL A 154 1.24 2.63 -8.99
N GLU A 155 1.07 3.94 -8.80
CA GLU A 155 2.00 4.96 -9.28
C GLU A 155 3.39 4.78 -8.67
N PHE A 156 3.44 4.47 -7.36
CA PHE A 156 4.71 4.23 -6.67
C PHE A 156 5.34 2.91 -7.12
N GLU A 157 4.56 1.85 -7.37
CA GLU A 157 5.11 0.61 -7.94
C GLU A 157 5.81 0.88 -9.29
N CYS A 158 5.18 1.65 -10.18
CA CYS A 158 5.76 2.05 -11.46
C CYS A 158 7.03 2.90 -11.28
N GLN A 159 7.01 3.89 -10.39
CA GLN A 159 8.17 4.73 -10.10
C GLN A 159 9.34 3.92 -9.53
N SER A 160 9.07 3.01 -8.59
CA SER A 160 10.09 2.15 -8.00
C SER A 160 10.72 1.24 -9.06
N ALA A 161 9.92 0.67 -9.95
CA ALA A 161 10.40 -0.17 -11.06
C ALA A 161 11.30 0.61 -12.02
N GLN A 162 10.94 1.86 -12.36
CA GLN A 162 11.76 2.72 -13.23
C GLN A 162 13.06 3.17 -12.55
N THR A 163 13.04 3.34 -11.22
CA THR A 163 14.22 3.78 -10.46
C THR A 163 15.24 2.67 -10.25
N LEU A 164 14.76 1.44 -10.06
CA LEU A 164 15.59 0.28 -9.72
C LEU A 164 16.18 -0.44 -10.94
N ASN A 165 15.64 -0.23 -12.14
CA ASN A 165 16.02 -1.02 -13.32
C ASN A 165 16.38 -0.13 -14.51
N PRO A 166 17.37 -0.56 -15.32
CA PRO A 166 17.55 0.00 -16.66
C PRO A 166 16.34 -0.35 -17.55
N GLU A 167 16.30 0.21 -18.76
CA GLU A 167 15.29 -0.15 -19.74
C GLU A 167 15.50 -1.59 -20.25
N HIS A 168 14.51 -2.46 -20.03
CA HIS A 168 14.48 -3.83 -20.56
C HIS A 168 13.04 -4.33 -20.77
N ILE A 169 12.90 -5.49 -21.42
CA ILE A 169 11.60 -6.01 -21.85
C ILE A 169 10.61 -6.26 -20.70
N HIS A 170 11.09 -6.69 -19.53
CA HIS A 170 10.22 -6.96 -18.38
C HIS A 170 9.71 -5.66 -17.75
N LEU A 171 10.52 -4.59 -17.72
CA LEU A 171 10.07 -3.26 -17.29
C LEU A 171 8.95 -2.74 -18.20
N GLN A 172 9.12 -2.81 -19.51
CA GLN A 172 8.12 -2.35 -20.48
C GLN A 172 6.80 -3.14 -20.36
N LYS A 173 6.89 -4.47 -20.25
CA LYS A 173 5.72 -5.34 -20.04
C LYS A 173 5.01 -5.05 -18.73
N PHE A 174 5.76 -4.78 -17.66
CA PHE A 174 5.19 -4.42 -16.35
C PHE A 174 4.45 -3.09 -16.42
N LEU A 175 5.07 -2.03 -16.94
CA LEU A 175 4.46 -0.71 -17.09
C LEU A 175 3.19 -0.76 -17.95
N ALA A 176 3.23 -1.49 -19.07
CA ALA A 176 2.06 -1.68 -19.93
C ALA A 176 0.91 -2.40 -19.19
N SER A 177 1.22 -3.40 -18.34
CA SER A 177 0.20 -4.10 -17.55
C SER A 177 -0.47 -3.21 -16.50
N ARG A 178 0.27 -2.24 -15.94
CA ARG A 178 -0.28 -1.27 -14.98
C ARG A 178 -1.15 -0.24 -15.69
N GLN A 179 -0.77 0.20 -16.89
CA GLN A 179 -1.57 1.11 -17.72
C GLN A 179 -2.90 0.48 -18.19
N THR A 180 -2.92 -0.80 -18.56
CA THR A 180 -4.16 -1.48 -18.95
C THR A 180 -5.10 -1.75 -17.76
N THR A 181 -4.55 -1.81 -16.54
CA THR A 181 -5.32 -1.92 -15.30
C THR A 181 -5.93 -0.58 -14.83
N HIS A 182 -5.53 0.56 -15.44
CA HIS A 182 -6.14 1.89 -15.19
C HIS A 182 -7.48 2.11 -15.91
N LEU A 183 -8.00 1.14 -16.69
CA LEU A 183 -9.44 1.08 -16.94
C LEU A 183 -10.11 0.76 -15.61
N PRO A 184 -11.05 1.59 -15.12
CA PRO A 184 -11.43 1.64 -13.72
C PRO A 184 -11.77 0.22 -13.28
N ALA A 185 -10.87 -0.37 -12.50
CA ALA A 185 -11.13 -1.60 -11.81
C ALA A 185 -12.46 -1.35 -11.10
N MET A 186 -13.51 -2.01 -11.58
CA MET A 186 -14.85 -2.02 -10.98
C MET A 186 -14.69 -1.82 -9.49
N GLN A 187 -15.18 -0.70 -8.98
CA GLN A 187 -15.22 -0.37 -7.57
C GLN A 187 -15.63 -1.65 -6.84
N LYS A 188 -14.65 -2.35 -6.24
CA LYS A 188 -14.93 -3.51 -5.41
C LYS A 188 -15.81 -2.94 -4.32
N ARG A 189 -17.10 -3.31 -4.33
CA ARG A 189 -18.08 -2.89 -3.33
C ARG A 189 -17.38 -2.92 -1.97
N LEU A 190 -17.19 -1.75 -1.37
CA LEU A 190 -16.71 -1.65 0.00
C LEU A 190 -17.69 -2.47 0.83
N LYS A 191 -17.24 -3.61 1.36
CA LYS A 191 -18.04 -4.38 2.31
C LYS A 191 -18.03 -3.58 3.61
N LEU A 192 -18.99 -2.68 3.74
CA LEU A 192 -19.23 -1.91 4.95
C LEU A 192 -19.79 -2.85 6.02
N SER A 193 -19.17 -2.83 7.20
CA SER A 193 -19.72 -3.43 8.41
C SER A 193 -21.01 -2.70 8.83
N GLN A 194 -21.78 -3.28 9.74
CA GLN A 194 -22.97 -2.57 10.26
C GLN A 194 -22.56 -1.27 10.96
N ASN A 195 -21.47 -1.31 11.71
CA ASN A 195 -20.86 -0.15 12.36
C ASN A 195 -20.48 0.95 11.36
N ASP A 196 -19.88 0.58 10.22
CA ASP A 196 -19.56 1.55 9.15
C ASP A 196 -20.80 2.26 8.62
N LYS A 197 -21.92 1.55 8.50
CA LYS A 197 -23.19 2.13 8.03
C LYS A 197 -23.78 3.06 9.07
N ASP A 198 -23.74 2.68 10.34
CA ASP A 198 -24.27 3.48 11.44
C ASP A 198 -23.49 4.81 11.54
N ILE A 199 -22.15 4.76 11.45
CA ILE A 199 -21.29 5.95 11.40
C ILE A 199 -21.60 6.85 10.19
N LEU A 200 -21.82 6.26 9.01
CA LEU A 200 -22.16 7.03 7.80
C LEU A 200 -23.53 7.71 7.92
N ILE A 201 -24.49 7.05 8.58
CA ILE A 201 -25.82 7.62 8.88
C ILE A 201 -25.68 8.77 9.87
N ASP A 202 -24.88 8.62 10.93
CA ASP A 202 -24.63 9.68 11.92
C ASP A 202 -24.01 10.92 11.25
N LEU A 203 -23.02 10.71 10.38
CA LEU A 203 -22.43 11.78 9.57
C LEU A 203 -23.43 12.46 8.63
N GLU A 204 -24.32 11.70 8.00
CA GLU A 204 -25.34 12.26 7.12
C GLU A 204 -26.36 13.10 7.92
N GLN A 205 -26.76 12.64 9.11
CA GLN A 205 -27.67 13.38 9.99
C GLN A 205 -27.05 14.69 10.49
N MET A 206 -25.76 14.69 10.81
CA MET A 206 -25.02 15.91 11.19
C MET A 206 -25.06 16.98 10.09
N LEU A 207 -25.05 16.58 8.82
CA LEU A 207 -25.13 17.51 7.67
C LEU A 207 -26.55 17.97 7.35
N VAL A 208 -27.59 17.35 7.91
CA VAL A 208 -29.00 17.70 7.66
C VAL A 208 -29.54 18.71 8.68
N MET A 209 -28.86 18.89 9.82
CA MET A 209 -29.27 19.85 10.85
C MET A 209 -29.15 21.31 10.36
N GLU A 210 -30.24 22.08 10.50
CA GLU A 210 -30.32 23.51 10.16
C GLU A 210 -30.40 24.35 11.45
N PRO A 211 -29.60 25.43 11.60
CA PRO A 211 -28.65 25.97 10.64
C PRO A 211 -27.36 25.14 10.57
N TYR A 212 -26.79 25.01 9.37
CA TYR A 212 -25.53 24.32 9.18
C TYR A 212 -24.38 25.10 9.86
N ASP A 213 -23.85 24.53 10.93
CA ASP A 213 -22.68 25.06 11.64
C ASP A 213 -21.49 24.11 11.46
N TYR A 214 -20.52 24.54 10.66
CA TYR A 214 -19.31 23.76 10.36
C TYR A 214 -18.47 23.48 11.61
N LEU A 215 -18.52 24.35 12.63
CA LEU A 215 -17.80 24.15 13.88
C LEU A 215 -18.46 23.06 14.72
N GLN A 216 -19.80 23.06 14.75
CA GLN A 216 -20.58 21.99 15.38
C GLN A 216 -20.35 20.66 14.66
N VAL A 217 -20.39 20.63 13.33
CA VAL A 217 -20.12 19.43 12.53
C VAL A 217 -18.69 18.91 12.76
N ALA A 218 -17.70 19.79 12.89
CA ALA A 218 -16.32 19.41 13.22
C ALA A 218 -16.21 18.85 14.65
N GLN A 219 -16.90 19.46 15.61
CA GLN A 219 -16.94 18.97 16.99
C GLN A 219 -17.61 17.61 17.11
N ASP A 220 -18.75 17.41 16.45
CA ASP A 220 -19.48 16.15 16.46
C ASP A 220 -18.69 15.05 15.74
N ALA A 221 -17.97 15.39 14.67
CA ALA A 221 -17.05 14.46 14.00
C ALA A 221 -15.86 14.11 14.90
N TYR A 222 -15.36 15.07 15.69
CA TYR A 222 -14.33 14.79 16.70
C TYR A 222 -14.85 13.83 17.77
N LEU A 223 -16.09 13.98 18.25
CA LEU A 223 -16.70 13.04 19.20
C LEU A 223 -16.78 11.62 18.63
N LEU A 224 -17.13 11.47 17.34
CA LEU A 224 -17.12 10.16 16.66
C LEU A 224 -15.73 9.51 16.64
N THR A 225 -14.62 10.29 16.71
CA THR A 225 -13.26 9.70 16.80
C THR A 225 -12.93 9.11 18.17
N LEU A 226 -13.67 9.49 19.21
CA LEU A 226 -13.47 9.03 20.58
C LEU A 226 -14.27 7.77 20.91
N GLU A 227 -15.21 7.39 20.05
CA GLU A 227 -16.04 6.22 20.21
C GLU A 227 -15.23 4.93 20.05
N SER A 228 -15.53 3.92 20.88
CA SER A 228 -14.74 2.67 20.89
C SER A 228 -14.78 1.91 19.57
N TYR A 229 -15.87 2.08 18.82
CA TYR A 229 -16.12 1.42 17.55
C TYR A 229 -15.50 2.17 16.35
N PHE A 230 -14.93 3.35 16.56
CA PHE A 230 -14.27 4.13 15.52
C PHE A 230 -13.01 3.44 15.00
N VAL A 231 -12.22 2.85 15.90
CA VAL A 231 -10.95 2.17 15.56
C VAL A 231 -11.17 0.95 14.65
N ASP A 232 -12.32 0.30 14.79
CA ASP A 232 -12.72 -0.88 14.02
C ASP A 232 -13.45 -0.54 12.71
N SER A 233 -13.72 0.75 12.46
CA SER A 233 -14.42 1.20 11.25
C SER A 233 -13.51 1.22 10.02
N ASN A 234 -14.10 1.30 8.83
CA ASN A 234 -13.37 1.37 7.58
C ASN A 234 -12.41 2.58 7.55
N ILE A 235 -11.15 2.36 7.17
CA ILE A 235 -10.11 3.40 7.18
C ILE A 235 -10.45 4.63 6.33
N TYR A 236 -11.27 4.49 5.28
CA TYR A 236 -11.74 5.61 4.47
C TYR A 236 -12.80 6.45 5.22
N ILE A 237 -13.64 5.82 6.03
CA ILE A 237 -14.60 6.48 6.92
C ILE A 237 -13.85 7.19 8.05
N GLN A 238 -12.86 6.52 8.66
CA GLN A 238 -12.00 7.14 9.68
C GLN A 238 -11.32 8.41 9.16
N LYS A 239 -10.76 8.36 7.94
CA LYS A 239 -10.12 9.51 7.28
C LYS A 239 -11.12 10.63 6.98
N LEU A 240 -12.35 10.30 6.57
CA LEU A 240 -13.39 11.29 6.34
C LEU A 240 -13.74 12.02 7.65
N ILE A 241 -13.97 11.29 8.73
CA ILE A 241 -14.30 11.85 10.06
C ILE A 241 -13.16 12.71 10.58
N GLN A 242 -11.92 12.24 10.50
CA GLN A 242 -10.74 13.00 10.93
C GLN A 242 -10.57 14.30 10.13
N HIS A 243 -10.90 14.29 8.84
CA HIS A 243 -10.85 15.49 8.01
C HIS A 243 -11.94 16.49 8.41
N ILE A 244 -13.15 16.02 8.70
CA ILE A 244 -14.25 16.87 9.18
C ILE A 244 -13.90 17.44 10.56
N ALA A 245 -13.35 16.63 11.47
CA ALA A 245 -12.93 17.05 12.80
C ALA A 245 -11.80 18.10 12.78
N ALA A 246 -10.95 18.08 11.76
CA ALA A 246 -9.83 19.01 11.61
C ALA A 246 -10.21 20.38 11.01
N MET A 247 -11.47 20.60 10.62
CA MET A 247 -11.93 21.83 9.94
C MET A 247 -11.72 23.13 10.76
N ALA A 248 -11.42 23.04 12.05
CA ALA A 248 -11.26 24.20 12.95
C ALA A 248 -9.81 24.69 13.16
N SER A 249 -8.79 24.06 12.55
CA SER A 249 -7.38 24.23 13.02
C SER A 249 -6.45 25.10 12.16
N GLU A 250 -6.93 25.88 11.18
CA GLU A 250 -6.06 26.78 10.41
C GLU A 250 -6.35 28.28 10.66
N PRO A 251 -5.29 29.10 10.87
CA PRO A 251 -5.41 30.52 11.25
C PRO A 251 -6.05 31.42 10.17
N ASP A 252 -6.19 30.93 8.94
CA ASP A 252 -6.69 31.69 7.79
C ASP A 252 -8.17 31.41 7.47
N GLY A 253 -8.86 30.55 8.25
CA GLY A 253 -10.29 30.26 8.08
C GLY A 253 -10.65 29.52 6.78
N SER A 254 -9.67 29.02 6.02
CA SER A 254 -9.88 28.36 4.72
C SER A 254 -10.07 26.84 4.76
N CYS A 255 -10.23 26.24 5.95
CA CYS A 255 -10.38 24.78 6.12
C CYS A 255 -11.83 24.32 6.32
N ALA A 256 -12.82 25.08 5.84
CA ALA A 256 -14.20 24.61 5.83
C ALA A 256 -14.41 23.71 4.59
N LEU A 257 -14.41 22.38 4.77
CA LEU A 257 -15.09 21.51 3.81
C LEU A 257 -16.54 21.98 3.69
N SER A 258 -17.00 22.22 2.47
CA SER A 258 -18.39 22.59 2.24
C SER A 258 -19.31 21.40 2.54
N ARG A 259 -20.57 21.68 2.88
CA ARG A 259 -21.60 20.65 3.11
C ARG A 259 -21.67 19.71 1.90
N GLU A 260 -21.54 20.29 0.71
CA GLU A 260 -21.55 19.61 -0.58
C GLU A 260 -20.35 18.67 -0.75
N ASP A 261 -19.15 19.06 -0.32
CA ASP A 261 -17.95 18.21 -0.39
C ASP A 261 -18.06 16.99 0.53
N ILE A 262 -18.61 17.18 1.73
CA ILE A 262 -18.80 16.07 2.68
C ILE A 262 -19.87 15.11 2.13
N GLN A 263 -20.97 15.64 1.57
CA GLN A 263 -22.00 14.84 0.93
C GLN A 263 -21.48 14.04 -0.27
N GLN A 264 -20.65 14.64 -1.14
CA GLN A 264 -20.05 13.94 -2.28
C GLN A 264 -19.14 12.79 -1.82
N ARG A 265 -18.41 12.96 -0.72
CA ARG A 265 -17.56 11.90 -0.16
C ARG A 265 -18.37 10.81 0.52
N LEU A 266 -19.49 11.13 1.17
CA LEU A 266 -20.43 10.14 1.71
C LEU A 266 -21.09 9.31 0.59
N GLN A 267 -21.45 9.94 -0.52
CA GLN A 267 -22.04 9.26 -1.69
C GLN A 267 -21.12 8.20 -2.32
N GLN A 268 -19.80 8.27 -2.12
CA GLN A 268 -18.86 7.24 -2.57
C GLN A 268 -19.03 5.91 -1.83
N PHE A 269 -19.62 5.94 -0.64
CA PHE A 269 -19.95 4.74 0.15
C PHE A 269 -21.37 4.21 -0.17
N SER A 270 -22.25 5.09 -0.67
CA SER A 270 -23.66 4.82 -1.01
C SER A 270 -23.83 4.54 -2.51
N THR A 271 -23.25 3.46 -3.05
CA THR A 271 -23.54 3.06 -4.45
C THR A 271 -24.89 2.34 -4.55
N HIS A 272 -25.98 3.11 -4.47
CA HIS A 272 -27.18 2.90 -5.27
C HIS A 272 -27.41 4.17 -6.10
N PRO A 273 -27.65 4.09 -7.43
CA PRO A 273 -28.28 5.22 -8.10
C PRO A 273 -29.61 5.50 -7.39
N PRO A 274 -30.06 6.76 -7.27
CA PRO A 274 -31.44 7.01 -6.91
C PRO A 274 -32.29 6.27 -7.95
N ILE A 275 -33.11 5.35 -7.46
CA ILE A 275 -34.29 4.93 -8.22
C ILE A 275 -35.05 6.24 -8.43
N SER A 276 -35.03 6.74 -9.65
CA SER A 276 -35.93 7.79 -10.10
C SER A 276 -37.31 7.42 -9.58
N PRO A 277 -37.98 8.27 -8.80
CA PRO A 277 -39.38 8.03 -8.54
C PRO A 277 -40.06 8.11 -9.91
N ASP A 278 -40.68 6.99 -10.32
CA ASP A 278 -41.72 7.00 -11.33
C ASP A 278 -42.68 8.13 -10.97
N VAL A 279 -42.71 9.17 -11.80
CA VAL A 279 -43.76 10.18 -11.75
C VAL A 279 -44.86 9.67 -12.70
N PRO A 280 -46.11 9.60 -12.23
CA PRO A 280 -47.23 8.98 -12.96
C PRO A 280 -47.61 9.67 -14.26
#